data_AF-A0A363RIV6-F1
#
_entry.id   AF-A0A363RIV6-F1
#
_cell.length_a   1.000
_cell.length_b   1.000
_cell.length_c   1.000
_cell.angle_alpha   90.00
_cell.angle_beta   90.00
_cell.angle_gamma   90.00
#
_symmetry.space_group_name_H-M   'P 1'
#
loop_
_entity.id
_entity.type
_entity.pdbx_description
1 polymer ?
#
loop_
_entity_poly.entity_id
_entity_poly.type
_entity_poly.pdbx_seq_one_letter_code
_entity_poly.pdbx_strand_id
1 'polypeptide(L)'
;MEPFIGMITMFAGNFAPRGWAYCAGQTLAISQNPALFSILGTTYGGNGQTTFQLPNLMGRVPVGAGQGPGLPFVTLGEQSGTPTITLNLQQLPQHNHPTIASTSAGTLQAPATGAFLAQSNQRDAQYVEASGVGTTVPLGGSSIAGGSQPISIMQPYLGINFIIALEGIFPSRN
;
A
#
# COMPACT_ATOMS: atom_id res chain seq x y z
N MET A 1 16.12 -13.95 32.05
CA MET A 1 17.18 -13.90 31.01
C MET A 1 17.42 -12.43 30.71
N GLU A 2 18.66 -11.97 30.80
CA GLU A 2 18.98 -10.58 30.45
C GLU A 2 19.01 -10.42 28.92
N PRO A 3 18.44 -9.34 28.36
CA PRO A 3 18.45 -9.10 26.93
C PRO A 3 19.85 -8.71 26.44
N PHE A 4 20.13 -8.88 25.16
CA PHE A 4 21.27 -8.20 24.53
C PHE A 4 20.95 -6.72 24.33
N ILE A 5 21.93 -5.84 24.55
CA ILE A 5 21.79 -4.42 24.23
C ILE A 5 21.49 -4.28 22.72
N GLY A 6 20.50 -3.46 22.37
CA GLY A 6 20.05 -3.28 20.99
C GLY A 6 19.06 -4.33 20.49
N MET A 7 18.72 -5.34 21.30
CA MET A 7 17.68 -6.31 20.96
C MET A 7 16.31 -5.63 20.93
N ILE A 8 15.57 -5.86 19.84
CA ILE A 8 14.18 -5.39 19.67
C ILE A 8 13.23 -6.53 20.01
N THR A 9 12.18 -6.24 20.76
CA THR A 9 11.08 -7.18 21.02
C THR A 9 9.73 -6.51 20.90
N MET A 10 8.70 -7.32 20.62
CA MET A 10 7.30 -6.89 20.71
C MET A 10 6.86 -6.87 22.18
N PHE A 11 6.13 -5.82 22.55
CA PHE A 11 5.65 -5.59 23.90
C PHE A 11 4.21 -5.08 23.88
N ALA A 12 3.33 -5.79 24.59
CA ALA A 12 1.90 -5.48 24.63
C ALA A 12 1.54 -4.32 25.59
N GLY A 13 2.47 -3.89 26.45
CA GLY A 13 2.23 -2.80 27.40
C GLY A 13 2.35 -1.41 26.76
N ASN A 14 1.83 -0.40 27.45
CA ASN A 14 1.76 1.00 27.00
C ASN A 14 2.84 1.92 27.61
N PHE A 15 3.89 1.35 28.20
CA PHE A 15 5.10 2.05 28.66
C PHE A 15 6.35 1.29 28.22
N ALA A 16 7.51 1.95 28.17
CA ALA A 16 8.78 1.25 28.02
C ALA A 16 9.26 0.82 29.42
N PRO A 17 9.52 -0.49 29.67
CA PRO A 17 10.09 -0.93 30.94
C PRO A 17 11.46 -0.28 31.21
N ARG A 18 11.90 -0.27 32.48
CA ARG A 18 13.24 0.24 32.83
C ARG A 18 14.32 -0.52 32.05
N GLY A 19 15.30 0.22 31.52
CA GLY A 19 16.35 -0.34 30.67
C GLY A 19 15.92 -0.59 29.22
N TRP A 20 14.70 -0.17 28.84
CA TRP A 20 14.17 -0.24 27.49
C TRP A 20 13.67 1.11 27.01
N ALA A 21 13.54 1.26 25.71
CA ALA A 21 12.91 2.41 25.10
C ALA A 21 12.09 2.01 23.88
N TYR A 22 11.12 2.83 23.48
CA TYR A 22 10.32 2.55 22.28
C TYR A 22 11.15 2.64 20.99
N CYS A 23 10.85 1.81 20.00
CA CYS A 23 11.35 1.99 18.64
C CYS A 23 10.54 3.06 17.90
N ALA A 24 10.66 4.32 18.35
CA ALA A 24 9.90 5.46 17.85
C ALA A 24 10.78 6.56 17.21
N GLY A 25 12.02 6.25 16.82
CA GLY A 25 12.91 7.23 16.17
C GLY A 25 13.53 8.28 17.09
N GLN A 26 13.46 8.08 18.41
CA GLN A 26 13.99 9.05 19.37
C GLN A 26 15.51 9.22 19.26
N THR A 27 15.96 10.47 19.45
CA THR A 27 17.38 10.84 19.48
C THR A 27 17.92 10.69 20.90
N LEU A 28 19.03 9.96 21.07
CA LEU A 28 19.69 9.73 22.34
C LEU A 28 21.10 10.31 22.35
N ALA A 29 21.56 10.73 23.54
CA ALA A 29 22.93 11.17 23.74
C ALA A 29 23.88 9.96 23.79
N ILE A 30 24.97 10.03 23.02
CA ILE A 30 26.02 9.00 23.00
C ILE A 30 26.67 8.86 24.38
N SER A 31 26.88 9.98 25.08
CA SER A 31 27.49 10.00 26.43
C SER A 31 26.70 9.21 27.47
N GLN A 32 25.37 9.06 27.29
CA GLN A 32 24.50 8.30 28.19
C GLN A 32 24.31 6.86 27.73
N ASN A 33 24.51 6.56 26.44
CA ASN A 33 24.26 5.24 25.86
C ASN A 33 25.43 4.77 24.97
N PRO A 34 26.69 4.77 25.47
CA PRO A 34 27.86 4.47 24.63
C PRO A 34 27.86 3.04 24.10
N ALA A 35 27.41 2.08 24.92
CA ALA A 35 27.31 0.68 24.53
C ALA A 35 26.32 0.50 23.37
N LEU A 36 25.12 1.06 23.48
CA LEU A 36 24.11 0.98 22.41
C LEU A 36 24.57 1.69 21.14
N PHE A 37 25.22 2.85 21.25
CA PHE A 37 25.79 3.56 20.10
C PHE A 37 26.84 2.72 19.36
N SER A 38 27.69 1.98 20.07
CA SER A 38 28.70 1.11 19.42
C SER A 38 28.10 -0.03 18.60
N ILE A 39 26.81 -0.34 18.82
CA ILE A 39 26.05 -1.36 18.08
C ILE A 39 25.29 -0.71 16.92
N LEU A 40 24.51 0.34 17.19
CA LEU A 40 23.62 0.94 16.18
C LEU A 40 24.33 1.96 15.28
N GLY A 41 25.40 2.58 15.75
CA GLY A 41 26.04 3.71 15.10
C GLY A 41 25.04 4.81 14.75
N THR A 42 25.10 5.31 13.52
CA THR A 42 24.18 6.30 12.96
C THR A 42 23.19 5.69 11.97
N THR A 43 23.02 4.37 11.95
CA THR A 43 22.17 3.66 10.97
C THR A 43 20.75 4.22 10.92
N TYR A 44 20.20 4.67 12.04
CA TYR A 44 18.86 5.23 12.13
C TYR A 44 18.83 6.76 12.23
N GLY A 45 19.98 7.43 12.13
CA GLY A 45 20.12 8.88 12.23
C GLY A 45 20.99 9.38 13.39
N GLY A 46 20.96 10.70 13.60
CA GLY A 46 21.82 11.42 14.54
C GLY A 46 23.15 11.87 13.91
N ASN A 47 23.96 12.61 14.68
CA ASN A 47 25.18 13.24 14.17
C ASN A 47 26.45 12.38 14.35
N GLY A 48 26.37 11.26 15.07
CA GLY A 48 27.49 10.33 15.30
C GLY A 48 28.60 10.88 16.20
N GLN A 49 28.46 12.10 16.74
CA GLN A 49 29.43 12.74 17.61
C GLN A 49 28.89 12.89 19.04
N THR A 50 27.69 13.44 19.17
CA THR A 50 27.01 13.63 20.46
C THR A 50 25.69 12.85 20.53
N THR A 51 25.12 12.50 19.38
CA THR A 51 23.79 11.90 19.28
C THR A 51 23.72 10.79 18.24
N PHE A 52 22.80 9.86 18.48
CA PHE A 52 22.35 8.85 17.52
C PHE A 52 20.84 8.66 17.67
N GLN A 53 20.20 7.96 16.75
CA GLN A 53 18.77 7.69 16.79
C GLN A 53 18.47 6.20 16.94
N LEU A 54 17.34 5.90 17.58
CA LEU A 54 16.79 4.56 17.63
C LEU A 54 15.99 4.25 16.35
N PRO A 55 15.72 2.98 16.05
CA PRO A 55 14.79 2.61 14.98
C PRO A 55 13.42 3.26 15.19
N ASN A 56 12.73 3.58 14.08
CA ASN A 56 11.33 3.99 14.09
C ASN A 56 10.49 2.90 13.42
N LEU A 57 9.72 2.16 14.22
CA LEU A 57 8.81 1.10 13.76
C LEU A 57 7.34 1.50 13.84
N MET A 58 7.03 2.77 14.14
CA MET A 58 5.65 3.24 14.19
C MET A 58 5.01 3.19 12.80
N GLY A 59 3.93 2.42 12.66
CA GLY A 59 3.25 2.20 11.38
C GLY A 59 4.06 1.43 10.35
N ARG A 60 5.10 0.69 10.78
CA ARG A 60 5.99 -0.06 9.90
C ARG A 60 6.05 -1.53 10.30
N VAL A 61 6.27 -2.39 9.31
CA VAL A 61 6.52 -3.82 9.52
C VAL A 61 8.02 -4.08 9.38
N PRO A 62 8.68 -4.71 10.36
CA PRO A 62 10.09 -5.10 10.23
C PRO A 62 10.28 -6.11 9.08
N VAL A 63 11.34 -5.93 8.30
CA VAL A 63 11.78 -6.87 7.27
C VAL A 63 13.25 -7.23 7.51
N GLY A 64 13.65 -8.45 7.10
CA GLY A 64 15.05 -8.86 7.19
C GLY A 64 15.93 -8.01 6.27
N ALA A 65 17.05 -7.49 6.79
CA ALA A 65 18.04 -6.80 5.99
C ALA A 65 18.91 -7.78 5.20
N GLY A 66 19.44 -7.33 4.06
CA GLY A 66 20.32 -8.08 3.18
C GLY A 66 19.65 -8.57 1.90
N GLN A 67 20.32 -9.52 1.23
CA GLN A 67 19.88 -10.12 -0.04
C GLN A 67 19.27 -11.50 0.21
N GLY A 68 17.96 -11.65 0.03
CA GLY A 68 17.31 -12.96 -0.05
C GLY A 68 17.33 -13.52 -1.48
N PRO A 69 17.31 -14.85 -1.71
CA PRO A 69 17.21 -15.41 -3.05
C PRO A 69 15.95 -14.92 -3.78
N GLY A 70 16.11 -14.25 -4.91
CA GLY A 70 14.99 -13.70 -5.70
C GLY A 70 14.28 -12.50 -5.09
N LEU A 71 14.78 -11.93 -3.99
CA LEU A 71 14.21 -10.73 -3.35
C LEU A 71 15.05 -9.48 -3.70
N PRO A 72 14.53 -8.26 -3.53
CA PRO A 72 15.35 -7.06 -3.55
C PRO A 72 16.34 -7.04 -2.38
N PHE A 73 17.48 -6.36 -2.54
CA PHE A 73 18.38 -6.05 -1.43
C PHE A 73 17.74 -5.01 -0.51
N VAL A 74 17.70 -5.28 0.79
CA VAL A 74 17.22 -4.31 1.80
C VAL A 74 18.40 -3.85 2.66
N THR A 75 18.68 -2.55 2.66
CA THR A 75 19.74 -2.00 3.51
C THR A 75 19.27 -1.94 4.96
N LEU A 76 20.14 -2.22 5.93
CA LEU A 76 19.79 -2.07 7.34
C LEU A 76 19.42 -0.61 7.64
N GLY A 77 18.26 -0.38 8.26
CA GLY A 77 17.73 0.96 8.53
C GLY A 77 16.97 1.60 7.36
N GLU A 78 16.89 0.93 6.20
CA GLU A 78 16.09 1.39 5.07
C GLU A 78 14.61 1.51 5.44
N GLN A 79 14.00 2.62 5.04
CA GLN A 79 12.58 2.89 5.22
C GLN A 79 11.89 2.93 3.86
N SER A 80 11.07 1.92 3.58
CA SER A 80 10.38 1.77 2.29
C SER A 80 8.91 1.36 2.50
N GLY A 81 8.15 1.25 1.41
CA GLY A 81 6.72 0.90 1.39
C GLY A 81 5.76 2.10 1.46
N THR A 82 4.49 1.85 1.12
CA THR A 82 3.38 2.82 1.18
C THR A 82 2.11 2.14 1.70
N PRO A 83 1.28 2.81 2.53
CA PRO A 83 0.00 2.24 2.99
C PRO A 83 -1.09 2.26 1.91
N THR A 84 -0.93 3.09 0.87
CA THR A 84 -1.89 3.25 -0.22
C THR A 84 -1.21 3.22 -1.58
N ILE A 85 -1.90 2.69 -2.59
CA ILE A 85 -1.47 2.79 -3.99
C ILE A 85 -2.58 3.42 -4.82
N THR A 86 -2.22 4.29 -5.76
CA THR A 86 -3.16 4.76 -6.79
C THR A 86 -2.95 3.90 -8.02
N LEU A 87 -4.00 3.18 -8.43
CA LEU A 87 -3.97 2.42 -9.68
C LEU A 87 -4.10 3.38 -10.86
N ASN A 88 -3.16 3.28 -11.79
CA ASN A 88 -3.25 3.94 -13.09
C ASN A 88 -3.94 3.02 -14.12
N LEU A 89 -4.29 3.56 -15.29
CA LEU A 89 -4.96 2.81 -16.35
C LEU A 89 -4.16 1.58 -16.83
N GLN A 90 -2.82 1.60 -16.76
CA GLN A 90 -1.97 0.47 -17.14
C GLN A 90 -1.99 -0.66 -16.10
N GLN A 91 -2.42 -0.38 -14.87
CA GLN A 91 -2.55 -1.36 -13.78
C GLN A 91 -3.95 -2.00 -13.72
N LEU A 92 -4.86 -1.61 -14.61
CA LEU A 92 -6.19 -2.20 -14.74
C LEU A 92 -6.23 -3.11 -15.98
N PRO A 93 -6.89 -4.29 -15.91
CA PRO A 93 -7.15 -5.08 -17.10
C PRO A 93 -7.87 -4.24 -18.16
N GLN A 94 -7.38 -4.31 -19.40
CA GLN A 94 -8.02 -3.63 -20.52
C GLN A 94 -9.44 -4.18 -20.67
N HIS A 95 -10.42 -3.28 -20.58
CA HIS A 95 -11.82 -3.59 -20.81
C HIS A 95 -12.48 -2.42 -21.55
N ASN A 96 -13.60 -2.69 -22.21
CA ASN A 96 -14.42 -1.67 -22.84
C ASN A 96 -15.90 -1.91 -22.51
N HIS A 97 -16.69 -0.85 -22.61
CA HIS A 97 -18.15 -0.92 -22.53
C HIS A 97 -18.70 -0.41 -23.85
N PRO A 98 -18.84 -1.29 -24.86
CA PRO A 98 -19.37 -0.88 -26.14
C PRO A 98 -20.88 -0.63 -25.97
N THR A 99 -21.28 0.63 -26.04
CA THR A 99 -22.67 0.96 -26.39
C THR A 99 -22.86 0.68 -27.87
N ILE A 100 -23.82 -0.17 -28.20
CA ILE A 100 -24.13 -0.55 -29.58
C ILE A 100 -25.58 -0.22 -29.91
N ALA A 101 -25.82 0.21 -31.15
CA ALA A 101 -27.15 0.47 -31.69
C ALA A 101 -27.32 -0.28 -33.00
N SER A 102 -28.56 -0.62 -33.33
CA SER A 102 -28.94 -1.20 -34.62
C SER A 102 -29.11 -0.11 -35.67
N THR A 103 -28.67 -0.38 -36.90
CA THR A 103 -28.98 0.46 -38.06
C THR A 103 -30.38 0.20 -38.62
N SER A 104 -31.13 -0.76 -38.09
CA SER A 104 -32.54 -0.98 -38.43
C SER A 104 -33.40 0.18 -37.94
N ALA A 105 -34.51 0.45 -38.63
CA ALA A 105 -35.52 1.37 -38.14
C ALA A 105 -36.16 0.82 -36.85
N GLY A 106 -36.31 1.66 -35.84
CA GLY A 106 -36.97 1.28 -34.60
C GLY A 106 -38.43 0.89 -34.84
N THR A 107 -38.91 -0.06 -34.04
CA THR A 107 -40.31 -0.53 -34.02
C THR A 107 -40.95 -0.40 -32.64
N LEU A 108 -40.13 -0.19 -31.60
CA LEU A 108 -40.55 0.00 -30.22
C LEU A 108 -40.36 1.46 -29.78
N GLN A 109 -41.38 1.98 -29.10
CA GLN A 109 -41.41 3.35 -28.56
C GLN A 109 -40.68 3.48 -27.21
N ALA A 110 -40.54 2.36 -26.48
CA ALA A 110 -39.92 2.30 -25.17
C ALA A 110 -38.93 1.12 -25.13
N PRO A 111 -37.88 1.19 -24.28
CA PRO A 111 -36.96 0.09 -24.10
C PRO A 111 -37.68 -1.13 -23.51
N ALA A 112 -37.33 -2.32 -24.01
CA ALA A 112 -37.76 -3.61 -23.49
C ALA A 112 -36.53 -4.48 -23.19
N THR A 113 -36.70 -5.54 -22.39
CA THR A 113 -35.62 -6.48 -22.08
C THR A 113 -35.03 -7.06 -23.37
N GLY A 114 -33.74 -6.84 -23.60
CA GLY A 114 -33.03 -7.30 -24.79
C GLY A 114 -33.22 -6.43 -26.05
N ALA A 115 -33.95 -5.31 -25.95
CA ALA A 115 -34.07 -4.36 -27.07
C ALA A 115 -32.79 -3.52 -27.23
N PHE A 116 -32.51 -3.13 -28.48
CA PHE A 116 -31.37 -2.29 -28.85
C PHE A 116 -31.87 -0.89 -29.21
N LEU A 117 -31.04 0.13 -28.96
CA LEU A 117 -31.22 1.44 -29.60
C LEU A 117 -31.21 1.25 -31.12
N ALA A 118 -32.08 1.95 -31.83
CA ALA A 118 -32.27 1.78 -33.27
C ALA A 118 -32.33 3.14 -33.98
N GLN A 119 -32.26 3.14 -35.31
CA GLN A 119 -32.44 4.37 -36.09
C GLN A 119 -33.89 4.87 -35.91
N SER A 120 -34.06 6.14 -35.50
CA SER A 120 -35.38 6.75 -35.41
C SER A 120 -36.05 6.76 -36.79
N ASN A 121 -37.31 6.36 -36.82
CA ASN A 121 -38.16 6.38 -38.02
C ASN A 121 -39.05 7.64 -38.03
N GLN A 122 -39.71 7.95 -39.14
CA GLN A 122 -40.41 9.23 -39.39
C GLN A 122 -41.50 9.63 -38.36
N ARG A 123 -41.90 8.74 -37.44
CA ARG A 123 -42.84 9.01 -36.32
C ARG A 123 -42.41 8.39 -34.97
N ASP A 124 -41.10 8.13 -34.85
CA ASP A 124 -40.30 7.99 -33.62
C ASP A 124 -40.42 6.70 -32.78
N ALA A 125 -40.22 5.53 -33.39
CA ALA A 125 -39.79 4.35 -32.64
C ALA A 125 -38.25 4.32 -32.57
N GLN A 126 -37.71 4.15 -31.36
CA GLN A 126 -36.29 4.38 -31.02
C GLN A 126 -35.56 3.10 -30.61
N TYR A 127 -36.30 2.00 -30.47
CA TYR A 127 -35.76 0.70 -30.10
C TYR A 127 -36.22 -0.39 -31.06
N VAL A 128 -35.47 -1.48 -31.12
CA VAL A 128 -35.83 -2.70 -31.85
C VAL A 128 -35.63 -3.91 -30.95
N GLU A 129 -36.54 -4.89 -31.00
CA GLU A 129 -36.37 -6.17 -30.30
C GLU A 129 -35.14 -6.92 -30.79
N ALA A 130 -34.54 -7.77 -29.95
CA ALA A 130 -33.38 -8.59 -30.31
C ALA A 130 -33.57 -9.39 -31.61
N SER A 131 -34.79 -9.85 -31.88
CA SER A 131 -35.19 -10.59 -33.09
C SER A 131 -35.15 -9.74 -34.37
N GLY A 132 -35.27 -8.41 -34.26
CA GLY A 132 -35.31 -7.46 -35.38
C GLY A 132 -34.02 -6.64 -35.57
N VAL A 133 -32.98 -6.94 -34.79
CA VAL A 133 -31.68 -6.26 -34.86
C VAL A 133 -31.03 -6.54 -36.22
N GLY A 134 -30.74 -5.47 -36.96
CA GLY A 134 -29.89 -5.51 -38.15
C GLY A 134 -28.41 -5.37 -37.80
N THR A 135 -27.63 -4.72 -38.66
CA THR A 135 -26.22 -4.42 -38.36
C THR A 135 -26.12 -3.58 -37.08
N THR A 136 -25.29 -4.02 -36.13
CA THR A 136 -24.98 -3.23 -34.93
C THR A 136 -23.77 -2.35 -35.19
N VAL A 137 -23.87 -1.07 -34.84
CA VAL A 137 -22.78 -0.10 -34.88
C VAL A 137 -22.44 0.38 -33.47
N PRO A 138 -21.16 0.60 -33.15
CA PRO A 138 -20.78 1.21 -31.89
C PRO A 138 -21.23 2.67 -31.85
N LEU A 139 -21.92 3.05 -30.79
CA LEU A 139 -22.17 4.44 -30.43
C LEU A 139 -20.98 4.96 -29.64
N GLY A 140 -20.40 6.09 -30.08
CA GLY A 140 -19.38 6.79 -29.31
C GLY A 140 -19.93 7.20 -27.95
N GLY A 141 -19.25 6.84 -26.86
CA GLY A 141 -19.77 7.12 -25.52
C GLY A 141 -19.16 6.36 -24.35
N SER A 142 -18.14 5.52 -24.55
CA SER A 142 -17.44 4.93 -23.40
C SER A 142 -16.68 6.03 -22.65
N SER A 143 -17.21 6.46 -21.50
CA SER A 143 -16.55 7.42 -20.62
C SER A 143 -15.27 6.83 -20.03
N ILE A 144 -14.38 7.70 -19.54
CA ILE A 144 -13.15 7.31 -18.85
C ILE A 144 -13.52 6.44 -17.63
N ALA A 145 -12.96 5.22 -17.55
CA ALA A 145 -12.99 4.37 -16.37
C ALA A 145 -11.77 4.66 -15.48
N GLY A 146 -11.94 4.65 -14.16
CA GLY A 146 -10.88 4.91 -13.18
C GLY A 146 -10.86 6.35 -12.66
N GLY A 147 -11.07 6.52 -11.35
CA GLY A 147 -11.13 7.83 -10.69
C GLY A 147 -9.81 8.30 -10.06
N SER A 148 -8.69 7.60 -10.34
CA SER A 148 -7.36 7.83 -9.75
C SER A 148 -7.36 7.99 -8.22
N GLN A 149 -8.32 7.36 -7.54
CA GLN A 149 -8.39 7.40 -6.09
C GLN A 149 -7.41 6.37 -5.49
N PRO A 150 -6.64 6.75 -4.45
CA PRO A 150 -5.81 5.79 -3.75
C PRO A 150 -6.67 4.69 -3.11
N ILE A 151 -6.19 3.45 -3.20
CA ILE A 151 -6.74 2.32 -2.46
C ILE A 151 -5.77 1.94 -1.35
N SER A 152 -6.31 1.55 -0.20
CA SER A 152 -5.51 1.00 0.90
C SER A 152 -4.95 -0.37 0.51
N ILE A 153 -3.67 -0.58 0.77
CA ILE A 153 -2.99 -1.87 0.64
C ILE A 153 -2.51 -2.41 1.99
N MET A 154 -2.95 -1.80 3.09
CA MET A 154 -2.65 -2.30 4.42
C MET A 154 -3.41 -3.61 4.68
N GLN A 155 -2.67 -4.63 5.11
CA GLN A 155 -3.25 -5.85 5.64
C GLN A 155 -3.95 -5.55 6.98
N PRO A 156 -4.94 -6.35 7.42
CA PRO A 156 -5.45 -6.25 8.79
C PRO A 156 -4.31 -6.32 9.80
N TYR A 157 -4.25 -5.37 10.75
CA TYR A 157 -3.18 -5.28 11.72
C TYR A 157 -3.70 -4.98 13.13
N LEU A 158 -2.94 -5.42 14.14
CA LEU A 158 -3.12 -5.05 15.53
C LEU A 158 -1.88 -4.28 15.99
N GLY A 159 -2.09 -3.11 16.60
CA GLY A 159 -0.99 -2.31 17.13
C GLY A 159 -0.36 -2.96 18.37
N ILE A 160 0.95 -3.19 18.31
CA ILE A 160 1.79 -3.63 19.43
C ILE A 160 3.02 -2.73 19.47
N ASN A 161 3.55 -2.45 20.66
CA ASN A 161 4.76 -1.65 20.77
C ASN A 161 6.00 -2.47 20.46
N PHE A 162 6.95 -1.87 19.74
CA PHE A 162 8.30 -2.37 19.65
C PHE A 162 9.17 -1.61 20.65
N ILE A 163 9.91 -2.34 21.48
CA ILE A 163 10.86 -1.79 22.43
C ILE A 163 12.25 -2.35 22.17
N ILE A 164 13.27 -1.54 22.42
CA ILE A 164 14.69 -1.87 22.28
C ILE A 164 15.40 -1.78 23.63
N ALA A 165 16.24 -2.76 23.93
CA ALA A 165 17.02 -2.80 25.17
C ALA A 165 18.14 -1.76 25.12
N LEU A 166 18.12 -0.81 26.07
CA LEU A 166 19.20 0.15 26.31
C LEU A 166 20.29 -0.44 27.23
N GLU A 167 19.89 -1.33 28.13
CA GLU A 167 20.74 -2.01 29.12
C GLU A 167 20.63 -3.54 28.95
N GLY A 168 21.70 -4.27 29.24
CA GLY A 168 21.75 -5.72 29.09
C GLY A 168 23.15 -6.25 28.81
N ILE A 169 23.22 -7.46 28.26
CA ILE A 169 24.47 -8.11 27.87
C ILE A 169 24.98 -7.46 26.58
N PHE A 170 26.27 -7.09 26.55
CA PHE A 170 26.89 -6.61 25.32
C PHE A 170 27.14 -7.79 24.36
N PRO A 171 26.66 -7.75 23.10
CA PRO A 171 26.86 -8.85 22.16
C PRO A 171 28.31 -8.90 21.66
N SER A 172 28.98 -10.04 21.82
CA SER A 172 30.32 -10.27 21.26
C SER A 172 30.23 -10.42 19.73
N ARG A 173 31.14 -9.76 19.01
CA ARG A 173 31.29 -9.97 17.56
C ARG A 173 32.16 -11.23 17.33
N ASN A 174 31.74 -12.09 16.41
CA ASN A 174 32.53 -13.23 15.93
C ASN A 174 33.52 -12.81 14.86
#